data_AF-A0A4R1B1W7-F1
#
_entry.id   AF-A0A4R1B1W7-F1
#
_cell.length_a   1.000
_cell.length_b   1.000
_cell.length_c   1.000
_cell.angle_alpha   90.00
_cell.angle_beta   90.00
_cell.angle_gamma   90.00
#
_symmetry.space_group_name_H-M   'P 1'
#
loop_
_entity.id
_entity.type
_entity.pdbx_description
1 polymer ?
#
loop_
_entity_poly.entity_id
_entity_poly.type
_entity_poly.pdbx_seq_one_letter_code
_entity_poly.pdbx_strand_id
1 'polypeptide(L)'
;MNISVQQLLRKIEEELHEAKGNINEARIRERIYSIKSLCELILDEQVQPAAPNHTYIPKQPAYQAQPASIQQPKRLELEDEANGDSLFDF
;
A
#
# COMPACT_ATOMS: atom_id res chain seq x y z
N MET A 1 5.66 -0.99 5.36
CA MET A 1 6.93 -1.70 5.59
C MET A 1 7.56 -1.89 4.23
N ASN A 2 8.73 -1.30 3.95
CA ASN A 2 9.36 -1.41 2.62
C ASN A 2 10.46 -2.47 2.71
N ILE A 3 10.06 -3.74 2.57
CA ILE A 3 10.99 -4.88 2.55
C ILE A 3 11.33 -5.17 1.10
N SER A 4 12.61 -5.21 0.74
CA SER A 4 12.96 -5.44 -0.66
C SER A 4 12.77 -6.91 -1.03
N VAL A 5 12.46 -7.17 -2.31
CA VAL A 5 12.41 -8.55 -2.85
C VAL A 5 13.69 -9.34 -2.52
N GLN A 6 14.86 -8.69 -2.56
CA GLN A 6 16.14 -9.30 -2.20
C GLN A 6 16.20 -9.74 -0.72
N GLN A 7 15.58 -9.00 0.20
CA GLN A 7 15.47 -9.40 1.60
C GLN A 7 14.52 -10.60 1.76
N LEU A 8 13.41 -10.65 1.01
CA LEU A 8 12.48 -11.77 1.03
C LEU A 8 13.11 -13.05 0.47
N LEU A 9 13.87 -12.95 -0.62
CA LEU A 9 14.60 -14.09 -1.20
C LEU A 9 15.62 -14.68 -0.23
N ARG A 10 16.37 -13.84 0.50
CA ARG A 10 17.28 -14.34 1.56
C ARG A 10 16.54 -15.09 2.66
N LYS A 11 15.36 -14.61 3.07
CA LYS A 11 14.51 -15.33 4.04
C LYS A 11 14.04 -16.68 3.53
N ILE A 12 13.70 -16.78 2.25
CA ILE A 12 13.34 -18.06 1.62
C ILE A 12 14.52 -19.05 1.70
N GLU A 13 15.75 -18.59 1.46
CA GLU A 13 16.96 -19.41 1.59
C GLU A 13 17.17 -19.92 3.03
N GLU A 14 16.99 -19.04 4.03
CA GLU A 14 17.08 -19.39 5.45
C GLU A 14 16.06 -20.47 5.84
N GLU A 15 14.78 -20.27 5.49
CA GLU A 15 13.71 -21.22 5.79
C GLU A 15 13.93 -22.56 5.08
N LEU A 16 14.44 -22.54 3.85
CA LEU A 16 14.78 -23.76 3.10
C LEU A 16 15.96 -24.51 3.73
N HIS A 17 16.96 -23.79 4.22
CA HIS A 17 18.09 -24.37 4.94
C HIS A 17 17.61 -25.08 6.21
N GLU A 18 16.76 -24.41 7.01
CA GLU A 18 16.16 -24.99 8.21
C GLU A 18 15.31 -26.23 7.92
N ALA A 19 14.48 -26.18 6.86
CA ALA A 19 13.66 -27.32 6.45
C ALA A 19 14.51 -28.55 6.11
N LYS A 20 15.61 -28.35 5.37
CA LYS A 20 16.53 -29.44 4.98
C LYS A 20 17.28 -30.04 6.16
N GLY A 21 17.51 -29.26 7.22
CA GLY A 21 18.20 -29.72 8.43
C GLY A 21 17.30 -30.44 9.44
N ASN A 22 15.99 -30.49 9.21
CA ASN A 22 15.03 -31.04 10.16
C ASN A 22 14.60 -32.47 9.80
N ILE A 23 14.38 -33.30 10.81
CA ILE A 23 13.84 -34.67 10.65
C ILE A 23 12.35 -34.75 11.02
N ASN A 24 11.82 -33.73 11.68
CA ASN A 24 10.43 -33.67 12.09
C ASN A 24 9.57 -33.11 10.94
N GLU A 25 8.72 -33.94 10.36
CA GLU A 25 7.85 -33.59 9.24
C GLU A 25 6.95 -32.38 9.54
N ALA A 26 6.44 -32.25 10.77
CA ALA A 26 5.62 -31.09 11.15
C ALA A 26 6.41 -29.78 11.05
N ARG A 27 7.68 -29.79 11.52
CA ARG A 27 8.57 -28.63 11.42
C ARG A 27 8.94 -28.33 9.97
N ILE A 28 9.19 -29.35 9.15
CA ILE A 28 9.43 -29.17 7.72
C ILE A 28 8.21 -28.47 7.09
N ARG A 29 7.00 -28.96 7.36
CA ARG A 29 5.76 -28.37 6.83
C ARG A 29 5.57 -26.92 7.25
N GLU A 30 5.84 -26.58 8.52
CA GLU A 30 5.83 -25.18 9.00
C GLU A 30 6.75 -24.28 8.16
N ARG A 31 7.98 -24.73 7.88
CA ARG A 31 8.95 -23.98 7.05
C ARG A 31 8.49 -23.84 5.61
N ILE A 32 7.91 -24.90 5.03
CA ILE A 32 7.33 -24.83 3.68
C ILE A 32 6.17 -23.83 3.61
N TYR A 33 5.31 -23.76 4.63
CA TYR A 33 4.25 -22.74 4.68
C TYR A 33 4.83 -21.33 4.78
N SER A 34 5.89 -21.12 5.56
CA SER A 34 6.60 -19.83 5.63
C SER A 34 7.12 -19.42 4.24
N ILE A 35 7.80 -20.32 3.54
CA ILE A 35 8.29 -20.09 2.17
C ILE A 35 7.15 -19.75 1.22
N LYS A 36 6.03 -20.48 1.27
CA LYS A 36 4.84 -20.20 0.45
C LYS A 36 4.36 -18.77 0.65
N SER A 37 4.17 -18.34 1.90
CA SER A 37 3.72 -16.99 2.23
C SER A 37 4.69 -15.91 1.74
N LEU A 38 6.01 -16.17 1.83
CA LEU A 38 7.02 -15.25 1.31
C LEU A 38 6.95 -15.12 -0.22
N CYS A 39 6.72 -16.21 -0.94
CA CYS A 39 6.50 -16.19 -2.38
C CYS A 39 5.24 -15.41 -2.76
N GLU A 40 4.14 -15.64 -2.04
CA GLU A 40 2.87 -14.93 -2.26
C GLU A 40 3.08 -13.41 -2.07
N LEU A 41 3.78 -12.99 -1.01
CA LEU A 41 4.10 -11.58 -0.77
C LEU A 41 4.91 -10.95 -1.91
N ILE A 42 5.92 -11.64 -2.43
CA ILE A 42 6.73 -11.15 -3.56
C ILE A 42 5.86 -10.95 -4.81
N LEU A 43 4.95 -11.89 -5.08
CA LEU A 43 4.09 -11.86 -6.25
C LEU A 43 3.02 -10.77 -6.12
N ASP A 44 2.45 -10.57 -4.94
CA ASP A 44 1.45 -9.52 -4.68
C ASP A 44 2.04 -8.10 -4.79
N GLU A 45 3.28 -7.89 -4.34
CA GLU A 45 3.94 -6.57 -4.42
C GLU A 45 4.23 -6.15 -5.87
N GLN A 46 4.52 -7.11 -6.77
CA GLN A 46 4.72 -6.84 -8.21
C GLN A 46 3.43 -6.39 -8.91
N VAL A 47 2.25 -6.66 -8.34
CA VAL A 47 0.94 -6.32 -8.93
C VAL A 47 0.50 -4.91 -8.54
N GLN A 48 1.14 -4.27 -7.56
CA GLN A 48 0.83 -2.88 -7.23
C GLN A 48 1.53 -1.94 -8.22
N PRO A 49 0.80 -1.23 -9.11
CA PRO A 49 1.40 -0.22 -9.95
C PRO A 49 2.02 0.83 -9.03
N ALA A 50 3.32 1.11 -9.24
CA ALA A 50 4.05 2.14 -8.53
C ALA A 50 3.20 3.42 -8.53
N ALA A 51 2.67 3.79 -7.36
CA ALA A 51 1.88 5.00 -7.23
C ALA A 51 2.72 6.17 -7.76
N PRO A 52 2.17 7.05 -8.61
CA PRO A 52 2.93 8.18 -9.12
C PRO A 52 3.39 8.99 -7.92
N ASN A 53 4.71 9.08 -7.75
CA ASN A 53 5.34 10.01 -6.83
C ASN A 53 4.73 11.38 -7.12
N HIS A 54 3.82 11.83 -6.26
CA HIS A 54 3.31 13.19 -6.31
C HIS A 54 4.47 14.09 -5.88
N THR A 55 5.27 14.50 -6.86
CA THR A 55 6.22 15.59 -6.69
C THR A 55 5.40 16.80 -6.28
N TYR A 56 5.43 17.10 -4.98
CA TYR A 56 4.78 18.28 -4.43
C TYR A 56 5.51 19.50 -4.98
N ILE A 57 4.99 20.08 -6.06
CA ILE A 57 5.49 21.36 -6.59
C ILE A 57 5.02 22.43 -5.59
N PRO A 58 5.92 23.09 -4.84
CA PRO A 58 5.52 24.18 -3.98
C PRO A 58 5.05 25.34 -4.88
N LYS A 59 3.76 25.65 -4.82
CA LYS A 59 3.22 26.87 -5.44
C LYS A 59 3.87 28.07 -4.76
N GLN A 60 4.77 28.75 -5.47
CA GLN A 60 5.29 30.04 -5.02
C GLN A 60 4.12 31.04 -4.95
N PRO A 61 4.01 31.85 -3.88
CA PRO A 61 3.00 32.90 -3.83
C PRO A 61 3.34 33.98 -4.84
N ALA A 62 2.52 34.09 -5.89
CA ALA A 62 2.54 35.22 -6.79
C ALA A 62 2.02 36.46 -6.05
N TYR A 63 2.88 37.44 -5.85
CA TYR A 63 2.49 38.77 -5.40
C TYR A 63 1.54 39.38 -6.43
N GLN A 64 0.28 39.62 -6.04
CA GLN A 64 -0.69 40.36 -6.86
C GLN A 64 -1.08 41.66 -6.16
N ALA A 65 -0.67 42.77 -6.75
CA ALA A 65 -1.22 44.09 -6.48
C ALA A 65 -2.42 44.33 -7.41
N GLN A 66 -3.63 44.16 -6.86
CA GLN A 66 -4.80 45.08 -6.93
C GLN A 66 -5.45 45.42 -8.32
N PRO A 67 -6.71 45.91 -8.36
CA PRO A 67 -7.89 45.05 -8.59
C PRO A 67 -8.84 45.56 -9.72
N ALA A 68 -9.66 44.70 -10.32
CA ALA A 68 -10.94 45.13 -10.94
C ALA A 68 -11.89 43.96 -11.29
N SER A 69 -13.14 44.14 -10.82
CA SER A 69 -14.44 43.80 -11.42
C SER A 69 -14.99 42.36 -11.56
N ILE A 70 -16.02 42.09 -10.74
CA ILE A 70 -17.38 41.60 -11.07
C ILE A 70 -17.53 40.23 -11.78
N GLN A 71 -17.97 39.21 -11.03
CA GLN A 71 -19.26 38.46 -11.16
C GLN A 71 -19.15 37.08 -10.46
N GLN A 72 -19.80 36.94 -9.29
CA GLN A 72 -20.28 35.65 -8.77
C GLN A 72 -21.75 35.50 -9.19
N PRO A 73 -22.21 34.27 -9.46
CA PRO A 73 -22.93 33.58 -8.39
C PRO A 73 -22.45 32.14 -8.16
N LYS A 74 -22.08 31.92 -6.89
CA LYS A 74 -22.30 30.75 -6.05
C LYS A 74 -23.10 29.59 -6.68
N ARG A 75 -22.46 28.42 -6.79
CA ARG A 75 -23.12 27.11 -6.62
C ARG A 75 -22.25 26.25 -5.71
N LEU A 76 -22.48 26.40 -4.40
CA LEU A 76 -22.26 25.29 -3.47
C LEU A 76 -23.48 24.38 -3.65
N GLU A 77 -23.27 23.19 -4.19
CA GLU A 77 -24.16 22.06 -3.91
C GLU A 77 -23.42 21.23 -2.85
N LEU A 78 -23.75 21.51 -1.58
CA LEU A 78 -23.74 20.47 -0.56
C LEU A 78 -24.92 19.57 -0.92
N GLU A 79 -24.66 18.41 -1.49
CA GLU A 79 -25.57 17.28 -1.34
C GLU A 79 -25.05 16.41 -0.20
N ASP A 80 -25.79 16.59 0.88
CA ASP A 80 -25.81 15.87 2.13
C ASP A 80 -26.18 14.41 1.88
N GLU A 81 -25.18 13.53 1.81
CA GLU A 81 -25.39 12.09 1.97
C GLU A 81 -24.25 11.45 2.79
N ALA A 82 -23.81 12.19 3.80
CA ALA A 82 -23.28 11.57 5.00
C ALA A 82 -24.47 10.99 5.77
N ASN A 83 -24.75 9.68 5.59
CA ASN A 83 -25.34 8.74 6.57
C ASN A 83 -25.80 7.43 5.89
N GLY A 84 -24.88 6.78 5.16
CA GLY A 84 -25.04 5.36 4.80
C GLY A 84 -24.74 4.47 6.01
N ASP A 85 -25.62 4.49 6.99
CA ASP A 85 -25.60 3.60 8.14
C ASP A 85 -25.94 2.18 7.68
N SER A 86 -24.93 1.31 7.59
CA SER A 86 -25.11 -0.11 7.86
C SER A 86 -23.79 -0.70 8.35
N LEU A 87 -23.48 -0.29 9.58
CA LEU A 87 -22.54 -0.92 10.49
C LEU A 87 -22.96 -2.39 10.70
N PHE A 88 -22.24 -3.33 10.08
CA PHE A 88 -22.18 -4.77 10.44
C PHE A 88 -23.51 -5.49 10.76
N ASP A 89 -23.96 -6.34 9.83
CA ASP A 89 -24.82 -7.48 10.16
C ASP A 89 -23.97 -8.77 10.20
N PHE A 90 -23.14 -8.91 11.24
CA PHE A 90 -22.49 -10.17 11.69
C PHE A 90 -22.09 -10.09 13.17
#